data_AF-A0A1R0WGX8-F1
#
_entry.id   AF-A0A1R0WGX8-F1
#
_cell.length_a   1.000
_cell.length_b   1.000
_cell.length_c   1.000
_cell.angle_alpha   90.00
_cell.angle_beta   90.00
_cell.angle_gamma   90.00
#
_symmetry.space_group_name_H-M   'P 1'
#
loop_
_entity.id
_entity.type
_entity.pdbx_description
1 polymer ?
#
loop_
_entity_poly.entity_id
_entity_poly.type
_entity_poly.pdbx_seq_one_letter_code
_entity_poly.pdbx_strand_id
1 'polypeptide(L)'
;MQYARDMTTIDEILSTDEETLNKVLDVTYYDQKPGDMFFVKGKPDKAYLIEDIELIDGNYYLVYYGGEKINYEDTLPLFTSGNLIDMLQTHQLVEIRTFRAGWLLIFDNVHIYTSEEDELLVSFLWRALTDLVVRDKLH
;
A
#
# COMPACT_ATOMS: atom_id res chain seq x y z
N MET A 1 23.49 8.84 6.80
CA MET A 1 22.50 7.89 7.36
C MET A 1 21.26 8.05 6.52
N GLN A 2 20.98 7.10 5.63
CA GLN A 2 19.72 7.10 4.89
C GLN A 2 18.67 6.56 5.86
N TYR A 3 17.67 7.38 6.20
CA TYR A 3 16.56 6.92 7.03
C TYR A 3 15.88 5.76 6.30
N ALA A 4 15.56 4.69 7.03
CA ALA A 4 14.77 3.60 6.47
C ALA A 4 13.48 4.19 5.91
N ARG A 5 13.20 3.90 4.63
CA ARG A 5 12.00 4.38 3.95
C ARG A 5 10.78 3.67 4.53
N ASP A 6 9.73 4.43 4.81
CA ASP A 6 8.49 3.92 5.42
C ASP A 6 7.32 3.79 4.43
N MET A 7 7.54 4.05 3.14
CA MET A 7 6.49 4.07 2.12
C MET A 7 6.94 3.33 0.86
N THR A 8 6.02 2.63 0.17
CA THR A 8 6.29 1.96 -1.12
C THR A 8 6.78 2.96 -2.18
N THR A 9 7.54 2.46 -3.16
CA THR A 9 7.99 3.26 -4.30
C THR A 9 7.01 3.05 -5.44
N ILE A 10 7.00 4.00 -6.36
CA ILE A 10 6.30 3.85 -7.63
C ILE A 10 6.71 2.55 -8.33
N ASP A 11 8.01 2.24 -8.37
CA ASP A 11 8.54 1.03 -8.99
C ASP A 11 8.00 -0.26 -8.33
N GLU A 12 7.88 -0.30 -7.00
CA GLU A 12 7.31 -1.46 -6.30
C GLU A 12 5.83 -1.66 -6.68
N ILE A 13 5.05 -0.58 -6.71
CA ILE A 13 3.64 -0.64 -7.10
C ILE A 13 3.51 -1.07 -8.57
N LEU A 14 4.29 -0.49 -9.48
CA LEU A 14 4.25 -0.82 -10.91
C LEU A 14 4.85 -2.19 -11.25
N SER A 15 5.68 -2.76 -10.37
CA SER A 15 6.19 -4.13 -10.53
C SER A 15 5.18 -5.20 -10.15
N THR A 16 4.11 -4.82 -9.45
CA THR A 16 2.98 -5.70 -9.12
C THR A 16 2.03 -5.73 -10.32
N ASP A 17 1.58 -6.93 -10.72
CA ASP A 17 0.62 -7.04 -11.81
C ASP A 17 -0.71 -6.35 -11.46
N GLU A 18 -1.37 -5.81 -12.48
CA GLU A 18 -2.59 -5.01 -12.32
C GLU A 18 -3.73 -5.79 -11.67
N GLU A 19 -3.84 -7.09 -11.94
CA GLU A 19 -4.86 -7.96 -11.33
C GLU A 19 -4.65 -8.09 -9.82
N THR A 20 -3.42 -8.39 -9.39
CA THR A 20 -3.06 -8.47 -7.97
C THR A 20 -3.25 -7.12 -7.27
N LEU A 21 -2.83 -6.02 -7.90
CA LEU A 21 -2.99 -4.69 -7.32
C LEU A 21 -4.47 -4.32 -7.11
N ASN A 22 -5.30 -4.53 -8.13
CA ASN A 22 -6.74 -4.28 -8.01
C ASN A 22 -7.35 -5.17 -6.92
N LYS A 23 -6.95 -6.44 -6.85
CA LYS A 23 -7.44 -7.36 -5.82
C LYS A 23 -7.01 -6.95 -4.42
N VAL A 24 -5.80 -6.40 -4.24
CA VAL A 24 -5.37 -5.83 -2.94
C VAL A 24 -6.30 -4.69 -2.55
N LEU A 25 -6.55 -3.74 -3.44
CA LEU A 25 -7.42 -2.58 -3.18
C LEU A 25 -8.86 -3.02 -2.85
N ASP A 26 -9.40 -3.95 -3.62
CA ASP A 26 -10.77 -4.45 -3.47
C ASP A 26 -10.96 -5.24 -2.17
N VAL A 27 -10.03 -6.17 -1.86
CA VAL A 27 -10.17 -7.06 -0.70
C VAL A 27 -9.93 -6.31 0.61
N THR A 28 -8.97 -5.38 0.63
CA THR A 28 -8.64 -4.61 1.84
C THR A 28 -9.59 -3.43 2.08
N TYR A 29 -10.50 -3.15 1.13
CA TYR A 29 -11.36 -1.97 1.13
C TYR A 29 -10.57 -0.67 1.32
N TYR A 30 -9.36 -0.61 0.75
CA TYR A 30 -8.52 0.56 0.92
C TYR A 30 -9.07 1.73 0.11
N ASP A 31 -9.34 2.82 0.81
CA ASP A 31 -9.74 4.08 0.23
C ASP A 31 -8.65 5.13 0.52
N GLN A 32 -8.24 5.85 -0.52
CA GLN A 32 -7.26 6.92 -0.37
C GLN A 32 -7.86 8.06 0.45
N LYS A 33 -7.10 8.64 1.36
CA LYS A 33 -7.54 9.73 2.23
C LYS A 33 -6.58 10.91 2.22
N PRO A 34 -7.02 12.12 2.62
CA PRO A 34 -6.12 13.25 2.81
C PRO A 34 -4.94 12.88 3.73
N GLY A 35 -3.74 13.24 3.30
CA GLY A 35 -2.48 12.84 3.95
C GLY A 35 -1.78 11.63 3.31
N ASP A 36 -2.49 10.81 2.53
CA ASP A 36 -1.86 9.73 1.78
C ASP A 36 -1.06 10.28 0.59
N MET A 37 -0.11 9.48 0.13
CA MET A 37 0.68 9.78 -1.07
C MET A 37 0.17 8.95 -2.25
N PHE A 38 0.22 9.49 -3.45
CA PHE A 38 -0.19 8.80 -4.68
C PHE A 38 0.68 9.19 -5.86
N PHE A 39 0.54 8.47 -6.98
CA PHE A 39 1.08 8.88 -8.28
C PHE A 39 0.05 8.71 -9.39
N VAL A 40 0.25 9.42 -10.50
CA VAL A 40 -0.65 9.38 -11.65
C VAL A 40 -0.28 8.21 -12.55
N LYS A 41 -1.22 7.29 -12.82
CA LYS A 41 -0.99 6.05 -13.60
C LYS A 41 -0.30 6.32 -14.95
N GLY A 42 -0.80 7.32 -15.69
CA GLY A 42 -0.29 7.68 -17.01
C GLY A 42 1.01 8.50 -17.01
N LYS A 43 1.45 9.00 -15.85
CA LYS A 43 2.67 9.79 -15.66
C LYS A 43 3.29 9.49 -14.29
N PRO A 44 3.90 8.30 -14.10
CA PRO A 44 4.40 7.86 -12.81
C PRO A 44 5.80 8.43 -12.52
N ASP A 45 5.97 9.75 -12.66
CA ASP A 45 7.27 10.43 -12.55
C ASP A 45 7.56 10.94 -11.13
N LYS A 46 6.52 11.23 -10.35
CA LYS A 46 6.63 11.67 -8.97
C LYS A 46 5.39 11.32 -8.15
N ALA A 47 5.60 11.31 -6.83
CA ALA A 47 4.54 11.17 -5.86
C ALA A 47 3.96 12.53 -5.48
N TYR A 48 2.68 12.55 -5.14
CA TYR A 48 1.92 13.72 -4.71
C TYR A 48 1.21 13.41 -3.39
N LEU A 49 1.01 14.44 -2.58
CA LEU A 49 0.23 14.36 -1.35
C LEU A 49 -1.24 14.66 -1.68
N ILE A 50 -2.16 13.87 -1.14
CA ILE A 50 -3.59 14.19 -1.17
C ILE A 50 -3.84 15.27 -0.11
N GLU A 51 -4.25 16.45 -0.56
CA GLU A 51 -4.59 17.58 0.31
C GLU A 51 -6.05 17.51 0.76
N ASP A 52 -6.95 17.10 -0.15
CA ASP A 52 -8.39 16.94 0.10
C ASP A 52 -9.02 15.99 -0.92
N ILE A 53 -10.27 15.59 -0.70
CA ILE A 53 -11.06 14.78 -1.64
C ILE A 53 -12.41 15.45 -1.88
N GLU A 54 -12.73 15.70 -3.15
CA GLU A 54 -13.97 16.34 -3.56
C GLU A 54 -14.87 15.40 -4.37
N LEU A 55 -16.19 15.48 -4.14
CA LEU A 55 -17.19 14.80 -4.95
C LEU A 55 -17.83 15.81 -5.92
N ILE A 56 -17.55 15.68 -7.22
CA ILE A 56 -18.06 16.57 -8.27
C ILE A 56 -18.80 15.72 -9.30
N ASP A 57 -20.08 16.03 -9.52
CA ASP A 57 -20.94 15.34 -10.49
C ASP A 57 -20.93 13.80 -10.33
N GLY A 58 -20.84 13.31 -9.09
CA GLY A 58 -20.83 11.88 -8.76
C GLY A 58 -19.47 11.19 -8.93
N ASN A 59 -18.41 11.93 -9.27
CA ASN A 59 -17.05 11.40 -9.37
C ASN A 59 -16.16 11.94 -8.25
N TYR A 60 -15.31 11.08 -7.70
CA TYR A 60 -14.34 11.46 -6.69
C TYR A 60 -13.07 12.03 -7.33
N TYR A 61 -12.64 13.20 -6.85
CA TYR A 61 -11.42 13.86 -7.28
C TYR A 61 -10.48 14.03 -6.11
N LEU A 62 -9.21 13.67 -6.32
CA LEU A 62 -8.13 13.98 -5.40
C LEU A 62 -7.66 15.40 -5.64
N VAL A 63 -7.62 16.22 -4.59
CA VAL A 63 -7.06 17.57 -4.60
C VAL A 63 -5.60 17.50 -4.16
N TYR A 64 -4.70 18.11 -4.92
CA TYR A 64 -3.26 18.08 -4.66
C TYR A 64 -2.57 19.34 -5.17
N TYR A 65 -1.32 19.56 -4.75
CA TYR A 65 -0.45 20.62 -5.27
C TYR A 65 -1.07 22.04 -5.24
N GLY A 66 -1.75 22.38 -4.13
CA GLY A 66 -2.36 23.69 -3.95
C GLY A 66 -3.66 23.88 -4.73
N GLY A 67 -4.43 22.80 -4.97
CA GLY A 67 -5.77 22.86 -5.55
C GLY A 67 -5.93 22.25 -6.95
N GLU A 68 -4.89 21.62 -7.52
CA GLU A 68 -5.04 20.79 -8.72
C GLU A 68 -5.93 19.58 -8.41
N LYS A 69 -6.67 19.11 -9.41
CA LYS A 69 -7.63 18.01 -9.27
C LYS A 69 -7.33 16.92 -10.28
N ILE A 70 -7.45 15.67 -9.85
CA ILE A 70 -7.37 14.49 -10.71
C ILE A 70 -8.44 13.49 -10.32
N ASN A 71 -8.97 12.75 -11.29
CA ASN A 71 -9.93 11.69 -11.02
C ASN A 71 -9.24 10.60 -10.18
N TYR A 72 -9.91 10.14 -9.13
CA TYR A 72 -9.45 9.05 -8.27
C TYR A 72 -8.98 7.83 -9.08
N GLU A 73 -9.75 7.46 -10.11
CA GLU A 73 -9.48 6.29 -10.97
C GLU A 73 -8.17 6.38 -11.76
N ASP A 74 -7.66 7.59 -11.99
CA ASP A 74 -6.40 7.84 -12.73
C ASP A 74 -5.15 7.77 -11.84
N THR A 75 -5.33 7.41 -10.56
CA THR A 75 -4.26 7.42 -9.56
C THR A 75 -4.03 6.06 -8.92
N LEU A 76 -2.83 5.86 -8.40
CA LEU A 76 -2.49 4.73 -7.54
C LEU A 76 -1.86 5.24 -6.24
N PRO A 77 -2.25 4.65 -5.09
CA PRO A 77 -1.66 5.00 -3.81
C PRO A 77 -0.22 4.50 -3.67
N LEU A 78 0.53 5.19 -2.81
CA LEU A 78 1.74 4.69 -2.18
C LEU A 78 1.43 4.40 -0.72
N PHE A 79 1.85 3.23 -0.24
CA PHE A 79 1.44 2.74 1.07
C PHE A 79 2.57 2.91 2.06
N THR A 80 2.25 3.49 3.21
CA THR A 80 3.14 3.45 4.37
C THR A 80 3.11 2.08 5.04
N SER A 81 4.10 1.77 5.88
CA SER A 81 4.03 0.57 6.74
C SER A 81 2.76 0.57 7.58
N GLY A 82 2.30 1.74 8.03
CA GLY A 82 1.03 1.90 8.75
C GLY A 82 -0.17 1.49 7.91
N ASN A 83 -0.27 2.00 6.67
CA ASN A 83 -1.35 1.60 5.75
C ASN A 83 -1.38 0.08 5.53
N LEU A 84 -0.21 -0.53 5.32
CA LEU A 84 -0.11 -1.98 5.07
C LEU A 84 -0.47 -2.82 6.30
N ILE A 85 -0.10 -2.37 7.50
CA ILE A 85 -0.51 -3.01 8.75
C ILE A 85 -2.03 -2.92 8.92
N ASP A 86 -2.62 -1.74 8.71
CA ASP A 86 -4.06 -1.53 8.79
C ASP A 86 -4.80 -2.47 7.82
N MET A 87 -4.34 -2.56 6.57
CA MET A 87 -4.89 -3.48 5.56
C MET A 87 -4.85 -4.95 6.00
N LEU A 88 -3.72 -5.41 6.52
CA LEU A 88 -3.57 -6.79 7.00
C LEU A 88 -4.48 -7.07 8.21
N GLN A 89 -4.62 -6.09 9.12
CA GLN A 89 -5.41 -6.21 10.34
C GLN A 89 -6.92 -6.19 10.10
N THR A 90 -7.40 -5.63 8.98
CA THR A 90 -8.82 -5.66 8.62
C THR A 90 -9.38 -7.08 8.52
N HIS A 91 -8.53 -8.06 8.19
CA HIS A 91 -8.97 -9.44 7.95
C HIS A 91 -8.76 -10.36 9.14
N GLN A 92 -7.58 -10.34 9.76
CA GLN A 92 -7.19 -11.31 10.79
C GLN A 92 -6.23 -10.71 11.82
N LEU A 93 -5.96 -11.47 12.88
CA LEU A 93 -4.89 -11.13 13.81
C LEU A 93 -3.54 -11.15 13.08
N VAL A 94 -2.80 -10.05 13.23
CA VAL A 94 -1.47 -9.85 12.66
C VAL A 94 -0.48 -9.60 13.78
N GLU A 95 0.62 -10.33 13.76
CA GLU A 95 1.78 -10.03 14.59
C GLU A 95 3.01 -9.74 13.72
N ILE A 96 3.69 -8.64 14.02
CA ILE A 96 4.96 -8.29 13.40
C ILE A 96 6.02 -8.26 14.48
N ARG A 97 7.12 -8.99 14.25
CA ARG A 97 8.23 -9.10 15.19
C ARG A 97 9.55 -8.80 14.49
N THR A 98 10.50 -8.28 15.24
CA THR A 98 11.90 -8.29 14.79
C THR A 98 12.45 -9.70 14.89
N PHE A 99 13.17 -10.16 13.87
CA PHE A 99 13.79 -11.48 13.84
C PHE A 99 15.17 -11.39 13.20
N ARG A 100 16.21 -11.63 14.01
CA ARG A 100 17.61 -11.38 13.62
C ARG A 100 17.79 -9.93 13.16
N ALA A 101 18.25 -9.73 11.92
CA ALA A 101 18.42 -8.42 11.29
C ALA A 101 17.21 -8.02 10.40
N GLY A 102 16.07 -8.71 10.52
CA GLY A 102 14.91 -8.50 9.65
C GLY A 102 13.58 -8.63 10.39
N TRP A 103 12.54 -9.01 9.65
CA TRP A 103 11.15 -9.01 10.08
C TRP A 103 10.51 -10.39 9.98
N LEU A 104 9.56 -10.64 10.87
CA LEU A 104 8.70 -11.82 10.88
C LEU A 104 7.25 -11.33 10.94
N LEU A 105 6.43 -11.76 9.99
CA LEU A 105 4.99 -11.56 9.99
C LEU A 105 4.31 -12.90 10.28
N ILE A 106 3.42 -12.91 11.26
CA ILE A 106 2.54 -14.04 11.57
C ILE A 106 1.11 -13.58 11.29
N PHE A 107 0.46 -14.23 10.33
CA PHE A 107 -0.90 -13.95 9.90
C PHE A 107 -1.81 -15.14 10.19
N ASP A 108 -2.92 -14.88 10.89
CA ASP A 108 -3.89 -15.90 11.32
C ASP A 108 -3.24 -17.08 12.08
N ASN A 109 -2.18 -16.81 12.86
CA ASN A 109 -1.43 -17.80 13.65
C ASN A 109 -0.81 -18.99 12.89
N VAL A 110 -0.95 -19.05 11.55
CA VAL A 110 -0.54 -20.20 10.72
C VAL A 110 0.39 -19.77 9.59
N HIS A 111 0.13 -18.61 8.98
CA HIS A 111 0.92 -18.13 7.85
C HIS A 111 2.08 -17.29 8.37
N ILE A 112 3.30 -17.76 8.12
CA ILE A 112 4.53 -17.13 8.62
C ILE A 112 5.36 -16.66 7.43
N TYR A 113 5.66 -15.36 7.39
CA TYR A 113 6.56 -14.77 6.42
C TYR A 113 7.81 -14.24 7.12
N THR A 114 8.96 -14.47 6.52
CA THR A 114 10.24 -13.91 6.95
C THR A 114 10.75 -12.94 5.91
N SER A 115 11.34 -11.84 6.38
CA SER A 115 11.98 -10.90 5.48
C SER A 115 13.26 -11.48 4.89
N GLU A 116 13.62 -10.98 3.72
CA GLU A 116 14.93 -11.20 3.13
C GLU A 116 16.00 -10.38 3.88
N GLU A 117 17.27 -10.64 3.59
CA GLU A 117 18.39 -9.86 4.15
C GLU A 117 18.29 -8.40 3.67
N ASP A 118 18.45 -7.47 4.62
CA ASP A 118 18.33 -6.01 4.39
C ASP A 118 16.99 -5.52 3.81
N GLU A 119 15.95 -6.36 3.80
CA GLU A 119 14.61 -5.98 3.34
C GLU A 119 13.97 -4.94 4.28
N LEU A 120 13.51 -3.83 3.70
CA LEU A 120 12.80 -2.80 4.45
C LEU A 120 11.42 -3.30 4.90
N LEU A 121 10.95 -2.83 6.05
CA LEU A 121 9.64 -3.25 6.60
C LEU A 121 8.51 -3.01 5.59
N VAL A 122 8.47 -1.85 4.94
CA VAL A 122 7.42 -1.52 3.98
C VAL A 122 7.42 -2.46 2.77
N SER A 123 8.60 -2.81 2.25
CA SER A 123 8.75 -3.76 1.13
C SER A 123 8.32 -5.17 1.55
N PHE A 124 8.73 -5.58 2.75
CA PHE A 124 8.34 -6.87 3.33
C PHE A 124 6.83 -7.00 3.51
N LEU A 125 6.18 -5.97 4.07
CA LEU A 125 4.74 -5.96 4.28
C LEU A 125 3.98 -5.96 2.96
N TRP A 126 4.43 -5.19 1.97
CA TRP A 126 3.81 -5.18 0.64
C TRP A 126 3.90 -6.55 -0.03
N ARG A 127 5.07 -7.18 0.00
CA ARG A 127 5.30 -8.53 -0.52
C ARG A 127 4.42 -9.57 0.18
N ALA A 128 4.29 -9.50 1.50
CA ALA A 128 3.45 -10.43 2.25
C ALA A 128 1.96 -10.24 1.96
N LEU A 129 1.49 -8.99 1.89
CA LEU A 129 0.11 -8.65 1.56
C LEU A 129 -0.28 -9.14 0.17
N THR A 130 0.56 -8.87 -0.84
CA THR A 130 0.33 -9.32 -2.21
C THR A 130 0.32 -10.85 -2.32
N ASP A 131 1.24 -11.57 -1.68
CA ASP A 131 1.23 -13.05 -1.68
C ASP A 131 -0.02 -13.62 -0.98
N LEU A 132 -0.47 -13.03 0.13
CA LEU A 132 -1.72 -13.42 0.81
C LEU A 132 -2.95 -13.24 -0.09
N VAL A 133 -3.01 -12.14 -0.84
CA VAL A 133 -4.08 -11.86 -1.81
C VAL A 133 -4.07 -12.86 -2.97
N VAL A 134 -2.90 -13.15 -3.53
CA VAL A 134 -2.75 -14.12 -4.63
C VAL A 134 -3.18 -15.52 -4.20
N ARG A 135 -2.95 -15.90 -2.93
CA ARG A 135 -3.32 -17.21 -2.39
C ARG A 135 -4.74 -17.32 -1.85
N ASP A 136 -5.58 -16.30 -2.04
CA ASP A 136 -6.95 -16.23 -1.51
C ASP A 136 -6.99 -16.44 0.02
N LYS A 137 -6.04 -15.86 0.75
CA LYS A 137 -5.92 -15.99 2.21
C LYS A 137 -6.48 -14.83 3.01
N LEU A 138 -6.99 -13.79 2.35
CA LEU A 138 -7.61 -12.61 2.97
C LEU A 138 -9.16 -12.66 2.95
N HIS A 139 -9.76 -13.86 2.99
CA HIS A 139 -11.23 -14.04 3.02
C HIS A 139 -11.75 -14.44 4.41
#